data_AF-A0A7W3DCN4-F1
#
_entry.id   AF-A0A7W3DCN4-F1
#
_cell.length_a   1.000
_cell.length_b   1.000
_cell.length_c   1.000
_cell.angle_alpha   90.00
_cell.angle_beta   90.00
_cell.angle_gamma   90.00
#
_symmetry.space_group_name_H-M   'P 1'
#
loop_
_entity.id
_entity.type
_entity.pdbx_description
1 polymer ?
#
loop_
_entity_poly.entity_id
_entity_poly.type
_entity_poly.pdbx_seq_one_letter_code
_entity_poly.pdbx_strand_id
1 'polypeptide(L)'
;MEFLIALIIFGASVAVYKDAIANNIARPARWGIGSAFIFFIVIPLYLFKRKKLIGSALSESDDASSVQGGKNVSPLSVYVLMFIFAFIAPVINFYKGDLPGCDSSDVHSVLTELLNGEKFSEPAQMSYDRVNAVRHCNLTVSDRVFSYTVKWYSEEKDQFVVQFDN
;
A
#
# COMPACT_ATOMS: atom_id res chain seq x y z
N MET A 1 -3.94 -6.01 29.32
CA MET A 1 -4.67 -4.88 28.70
C MET A 1 -4.16 -4.58 27.29
N GLU A 2 -2.85 -4.48 27.06
CA GLU A 2 -2.28 -4.16 25.74
C GLU A 2 -2.64 -5.19 24.65
N PHE A 3 -2.60 -6.48 24.98
CA PHE A 3 -3.04 -7.56 24.09
C PHE A 3 -4.53 -7.45 23.69
N LEU A 4 -5.36 -6.95 24.59
CA LEU A 4 -6.80 -6.80 24.38
C LEU A 4 -7.08 -5.63 23.41
N ILE A 5 -6.30 -4.55 23.50
CA ILE A 5 -6.35 -3.43 22.54
C ILE A 5 -5.94 -3.90 21.14
N ALA A 6 -4.87 -4.71 21.03
CA ALA A 6 -4.44 -5.26 19.75
C ALA A 6 -5.52 -6.15 19.11
N LEU A 7 -6.18 -7.00 19.90
CA LEU A 7 -7.30 -7.82 19.43
C LEU A 7 -8.50 -6.99 18.97
N ILE A 8 -8.81 -5.88 19.66
CA ILE A 8 -9.88 -4.96 19.25
C ILE A 8 -9.55 -4.32 17.90
N ILE A 9 -8.32 -3.81 17.71
CA ILE A 9 -7.90 -3.19 16.46
C ILE A 9 -7.95 -4.20 15.32
N PHE A 10 -7.45 -5.41 15.56
CA PHE A 10 -7.49 -6.49 14.57
C PHE A 10 -8.93 -6.87 14.21
N GLY A 11 -9.79 -7.09 15.20
CA GLY A 11 -11.20 -7.42 14.99
C GLY A 11 -11.96 -6.33 14.24
N ALA A 12 -11.76 -5.06 14.58
CA ALA A 12 -12.36 -3.93 13.88
C ALA A 12 -11.89 -3.84 12.41
N SER A 13 -10.60 -4.06 12.17
CA SER A 13 -10.03 -4.04 10.82
C SER A 13 -10.54 -5.17 9.94
N VAL A 14 -10.72 -6.37 10.51
CA VAL A 14 -11.35 -7.51 9.84
C VAL A 14 -12.82 -7.25 9.56
N ALA A 15 -13.55 -6.61 10.49
CA ALA A 15 -14.95 -6.25 10.26
C ALA A 15 -15.11 -5.27 9.10
N VAL A 16 -14.26 -4.23 9.03
CA VAL A 16 -14.23 -3.26 7.92
C VAL A 16 -13.88 -3.95 6.60
N TYR A 17 -12.94 -4.90 6.60
CA TYR A 17 -12.62 -5.69 5.41
C TYR A 17 -13.83 -6.52 4.93
N LYS A 18 -14.51 -7.22 5.84
CA LYS A 18 -15.69 -8.03 5.51
C LYS A 18 -16.86 -7.18 5.01
N ASP A 19 -17.06 -6.01 5.61
CA ASP A 19 -18.07 -5.05 5.16
C ASP A 19 -17.76 -4.53 3.73
N ALA A 20 -16.50 -4.19 3.45
CA ALA A 20 -16.09 -3.76 2.12
C ALA A 20 -16.28 -4.84 1.05
N ILE A 21 -16.08 -6.12 1.39
CA ILE A 21 -16.43 -7.25 0.50
C ILE A 21 -17.94 -7.32 0.29
N ALA A 22 -18.74 -7.28 1.36
CA ALA A 22 -20.19 -7.41 1.29
C ALA A 22 -20.84 -6.30 0.44
N ASN A 23 -20.27 -5.10 0.49
CA ASN A 23 -20.74 -3.92 -0.25
C ASN A 23 -20.10 -3.74 -1.64
N ASN A 24 -19.34 -4.72 -2.14
CA ASN A 24 -18.64 -4.66 -3.44
C ASN A 24 -17.77 -3.39 -3.61
N ILE A 25 -17.18 -2.92 -2.51
CA ILE A 25 -16.30 -1.76 -2.54
C ILE A 25 -14.98 -2.15 -3.19
N ALA A 26 -14.52 -1.35 -4.14
CA ALA A 26 -13.24 -1.58 -4.80
C ALA A 26 -12.11 -1.68 -3.76
N ARG A 27 -11.36 -2.79 -3.82
CA ARG A 27 -10.15 -3.06 -3.02
C ARG A 27 -10.40 -3.09 -1.51
N PRO A 28 -11.15 -4.09 -1.00
CA PRO A 28 -11.54 -4.20 0.41
C PRO A 28 -10.34 -4.29 1.38
N ALA A 29 -9.22 -4.86 0.93
CA ALA A 29 -7.99 -4.93 1.73
C ALA A 29 -7.46 -3.54 2.12
N ARG A 30 -7.62 -2.52 1.26
CA ARG A 30 -7.16 -1.15 1.55
C ARG A 30 -7.97 -0.50 2.67
N TRP A 31 -9.26 -0.80 2.75
CA TRP A 31 -10.14 -0.28 3.79
C TRP A 31 -9.84 -0.91 5.15
N GLY A 32 -9.58 -2.23 5.19
CA GLY A 32 -9.15 -2.91 6.42
C GLY A 32 -7.81 -2.37 6.96
N ILE A 33 -6.81 -2.21 6.07
CA ILE A 33 -5.49 -1.66 6.43
C ILE A 33 -5.60 -0.19 6.86
N GLY A 34 -6.35 0.63 6.13
CA GLY A 34 -6.56 2.04 6.45
C GLY A 34 -7.23 2.22 7.81
N SER A 35 -8.22 1.39 8.13
CA SER A 35 -8.86 1.34 9.44
C SER A 35 -7.86 1.05 10.56
N ALA A 36 -6.98 0.05 10.40
CA ALA A 36 -5.92 -0.24 11.36
C ALA A 36 -4.97 0.97 11.54
N PHE A 37 -4.67 1.69 10.46
CA PHE A 37 -3.77 2.84 10.46
C PHE A 37 -4.30 4.04 11.25
N ILE A 38 -5.62 4.26 11.29
CA ILE A 38 -6.23 5.34 12.09
C ILE A 38 -5.86 5.18 13.57
N PHE A 39 -5.81 3.95 14.08
CA PHE A 39 -5.43 3.70 15.47
C PHE A 39 -3.96 4.04 15.76
N PHE A 40 -3.07 4.03 14.75
CA PHE A 40 -1.69 4.51 14.90
C PHE A 40 -1.57 6.02 15.06
N ILE A 41 -2.59 6.79 14.69
CA ILE A 41 -2.64 8.23 14.96
C ILE A 41 -3.32 8.48 16.31
N VAL A 42 -4.47 7.83 16.53
CA VAL A 42 -5.31 8.07 17.72
C VAL A 42 -4.66 7.56 19.01
N ILE A 43 -4.05 6.38 19.01
CA ILE A 43 -3.48 5.77 20.23
C ILE A 43 -2.27 6.56 20.74
N PRO A 44 -1.27 6.92 19.90
CA PRO A 44 -0.17 7.75 20.36
C PRO A 44 -0.61 9.14 20.83
N LEU A 45 -1.56 9.78 20.14
CA LEU A 45 -2.13 11.06 20.59
C LEU A 45 -2.82 10.95 21.95
N TYR A 46 -3.62 9.89 22.14
CA TYR A 46 -4.26 9.60 23.42
C TYR A 46 -3.23 9.35 24.53
N LEU A 47 -2.21 8.53 24.27
CA LEU A 47 -1.16 8.23 25.24
C LEU A 47 -0.30 9.45 25.56
N PHE A 48 -0.03 10.33 24.59
CA PHE A 48 0.71 11.58 24.80
C PHE A 48 -0.11 12.55 25.66
N LYS A 49 -1.40 12.72 25.36
CA LYS A 49 -2.31 13.53 26.18
C LYS A 49 -2.42 12.96 27.60
N ARG A 50 -2.54 11.63 27.74
CA ARG A 50 -2.57 10.96 29.04
C ARG A 50 -1.27 11.14 29.81
N LYS A 51 -0.10 10.98 29.18
CA LYS A 51 1.21 11.22 29.81
C LYS A 51 1.37 12.68 30.24
N LYS A 52 0.84 13.63 29.47
CA LYS A 52 0.80 15.05 29.87
C LYS A 52 -0.04 15.24 31.14
N LEU A 53 -1.23 14.61 31.21
CA LEU A 53 -2.10 14.68 32.38
C LEU A 53 -1.50 13.98 33.61
N ILE A 54 -0.89 12.81 33.43
CA ILE A 54 -0.23 12.04 34.49
C ILE A 54 1.06 12.74 34.94
N GLY A 55 1.85 13.30 34.02
CA GLY A 55 3.05 14.07 34.32
C GLY A 55 2.75 15.37 35.06
N SER A 56 1.63 16.04 34.73
CA SER A 56 1.12 17.18 35.48
C SER A 56 0.53 16.80 36.84
N ALA A 57 0.06 15.56 37.03
CA ALA A 57 -0.41 15.05 38.32
C ALA A 57 0.73 14.48 39.21
N LEU A 58 1.81 14.00 38.61
CA LEU A 58 3.00 13.47 39.31
C LEU A 58 4.03 14.54 39.68
N SER A 59 3.97 15.74 39.06
CA SER A 59 4.83 16.86 39.46
C SER A 59 4.41 17.51 40.78
N GLU A 60 3.35 17.00 41.42
CA GLU A 60 2.90 17.38 42.75
C GLU A 60 3.30 16.35 43.83
N SER A 61 3.97 15.24 43.47
CA SER A 61 4.39 14.22 44.43
C SER A 61 5.76 13.62 44.10
N ASP A 62 6.78 14.29 44.63
CA ASP A 62 8.09 13.81 45.11
C ASP A 62 9.07 13.01 44.22
N ASP A 63 10.30 13.51 44.32
CA ASP A 63 11.59 12.86 44.14
C ASP A 63 11.66 11.41 44.62
N ALA A 64 12.14 10.48 43.77
CA ALA A 64 13.03 9.38 44.19
C ALA A 64 13.54 8.53 43.00
N SER A 65 14.86 8.51 42.87
CA SER A 65 15.75 7.42 42.41
C SER A 65 15.16 6.18 41.72
N SER A 66 15.73 5.80 40.57
CA SER A 66 16.78 4.77 40.54
C SER A 66 17.21 4.44 39.11
N VAL A 67 18.53 4.41 38.94
CA VAL A 67 19.25 3.92 37.77
C VAL A 67 19.20 2.39 37.78
N GLN A 68 18.69 1.76 36.73
CA GLN A 68 18.87 0.32 36.52
C GLN A 68 19.30 0.03 35.09
N GLY A 69 20.62 -0.13 34.93
CA GLY A 69 21.29 -0.57 33.72
C GLY A 69 21.04 -2.05 33.48
N GLY A 70 20.02 -2.34 32.68
CA GLY A 70 19.93 -3.52 31.83
C GLY A 70 19.37 -3.00 30.52
N LYS A 71 19.89 -3.44 29.36
CA LYS A 71 19.26 -3.12 28.06
C LYS A 71 17.92 -3.87 27.99
N ASN A 72 16.94 -3.37 28.74
CA ASN A 72 15.56 -3.77 28.69
C ASN A 72 15.06 -3.24 27.35
N VAL A 73 15.02 -4.12 26.35
CA VAL A 73 14.25 -3.86 25.14
C VAL A 73 12.85 -3.50 25.60
N SER A 74 12.49 -2.23 25.45
CA SER A 74 11.18 -1.75 25.88
C SER A 74 10.12 -2.65 25.22
N PRO A 75 9.06 -3.06 25.93
CA PRO A 75 8.00 -3.87 25.32
C PRO A 75 7.47 -3.22 24.03
N LEU A 76 7.47 -1.88 23.98
CA LEU A 76 7.22 -1.07 22.78
C LEU A 76 8.09 -1.47 21.57
N SER A 77 9.41 -1.63 21.75
CA SER A 77 10.33 -2.02 20.68
C SER A 77 10.05 -3.42 20.12
N VAL A 78 9.58 -4.35 20.95
CA VAL A 78 9.20 -5.71 20.49
C VAL A 78 7.93 -5.67 19.65
N TYR A 79 6.93 -4.88 20.05
CA TYR A 79 5.71 -4.68 19.25
C TYR A 79 5.98 -3.98 17.92
N VAL A 80 6.85 -2.96 17.91
CA VAL A 80 7.26 -2.28 16.68
C VAL A 80 7.97 -3.27 15.75
N LEU A 81 8.85 -4.12 16.26
CA LEU A 81 9.56 -5.11 15.46
C LEU A 81 8.60 -6.18 14.88
N MET A 82 7.71 -6.73 15.71
CA MET A 82 6.71 -7.72 15.28
C MET A 82 5.75 -7.14 14.24
N PHE A 83 5.37 -5.87 14.39
CA PHE A 83 4.56 -5.16 13.40
C PHE A 83 5.34 -4.93 12.10
N ILE A 84 6.60 -4.49 12.17
CA ILE A 84 7.46 -4.36 10.98
C ILE A 84 7.52 -5.69 10.22
N PHE A 85 7.75 -6.82 10.90
CA PHE A 85 7.78 -8.13 10.23
C PHE A 85 6.42 -8.57 9.66
N ALA A 86 5.32 -8.32 10.35
CA ALA A 86 3.98 -8.67 9.87
C ALA A 86 3.54 -7.83 8.66
N PHE A 87 4.03 -6.58 8.54
CA PHE A 87 3.65 -5.65 7.48
C PHE A 87 4.73 -5.49 6.38
N ILE A 88 5.95 -6.01 6.58
CA ILE A 88 7.01 -6.03 5.57
C ILE A 88 6.59 -6.82 4.32
N ALA A 89 6.01 -8.01 4.47
CA ALA A 89 5.62 -8.83 3.32
C ALA A 89 4.54 -8.16 2.44
N PRO A 90 3.45 -7.60 3.03
CA PRO A 90 2.51 -6.75 2.28
C PRO A 90 3.21 -5.56 1.60
N VAL A 91 4.10 -4.85 2.30
CA VAL A 91 4.81 -3.68 1.75
C VAL A 91 5.72 -4.08 0.59
N ILE A 92 6.45 -5.19 0.66
CA ILE A 92 7.27 -5.70 -0.45
C ILE A 92 6.40 -6.02 -1.67
N ASN A 93 5.24 -6.64 -1.48
CA ASN A 93 4.28 -6.87 -2.57
C ASN A 93 3.69 -5.57 -3.13
N PHE A 94 3.54 -4.52 -2.32
CA PHE A 94 3.21 -3.18 -2.82
C PHE A 94 4.32 -2.58 -3.72
N TYR A 95 5.59 -2.86 -3.42
CA TYR A 95 6.77 -2.36 -4.15
C TYR A 95 7.16 -3.14 -5.41
N LYS A 96 6.54 -4.30 -5.71
CA LYS A 96 6.64 -4.87 -7.07
C LYS A 96 6.21 -3.77 -8.05
N GLY A 97 7.16 -3.34 -8.87
CA GLY A 97 7.34 -1.96 -9.33
C GLY A 97 6.19 -1.29 -10.09
N ASP A 98 6.52 -0.15 -10.69
CA ASP A 98 5.58 0.57 -11.54
C ASP A 98 5.34 -0.18 -12.85
N LEU A 99 4.19 0.01 -13.49
CA LEU A 99 3.96 -0.57 -14.82
C LEU A 99 5.03 -0.11 -15.81
N PRO A 100 5.45 -0.98 -16.75
CA PRO A 100 6.39 -0.59 -17.79
C PRO A 100 5.84 0.59 -18.60
N GLY A 101 6.75 1.44 -19.06
CA GLY A 101 6.43 2.59 -19.91
C GLY A 101 5.82 2.17 -21.24
N CYS A 102 4.98 3.02 -21.82
CA CYS A 102 4.42 2.79 -23.17
C CYS A 102 5.52 2.62 -24.22
N ASP A 103 6.65 3.30 -24.03
CA ASP A 103 7.86 3.34 -24.83
C ASP A 103 8.93 2.31 -24.39
N SER A 104 8.65 1.50 -23.36
CA SER A 104 9.60 0.51 -22.88
C SER A 104 9.83 -0.60 -23.91
N SER A 105 11.03 -1.20 -23.89
CA SER A 105 11.39 -2.34 -24.75
C SER A 105 10.41 -3.50 -24.59
N ASP A 106 9.92 -3.72 -23.37
CA ASP A 106 9.03 -4.83 -23.06
C ASP A 106 7.67 -4.62 -23.73
N VAL A 107 7.09 -3.42 -23.60
CA VAL A 107 5.83 -3.07 -24.28
C VAL A 107 6.02 -3.06 -25.81
N HIS A 108 7.16 -2.59 -26.31
CA HIS A 108 7.47 -2.59 -27.75
C HIS A 108 7.52 -3.99 -28.34
N SER A 109 8.09 -4.96 -27.63
CA SER A 109 8.14 -6.36 -28.08
C SER A 109 6.74 -6.98 -28.17
N VAL A 110 5.89 -6.77 -27.16
CA VAL A 110 4.49 -7.24 -27.16
C VAL A 110 3.68 -6.56 -28.27
N LEU A 111 3.87 -5.26 -28.49
CA LEU A 111 3.21 -4.54 -29.59
C LEU A 111 3.62 -5.06 -30.95
N THR A 112 4.91 -5.38 -31.14
CA THR A 112 5.41 -5.96 -32.39
C THR A 112 4.75 -7.30 -32.69
N GLU A 113 4.57 -8.14 -31.67
CA GLU A 113 3.87 -9.42 -31.80
C GLU A 113 2.38 -9.23 -32.12
N LEU A 114 1.68 -8.34 -31.40
CA LEU A 114 0.26 -8.05 -31.61
C LEU A 114 -0.03 -7.44 -32.98
N LEU A 115 0.89 -6.64 -33.51
CA LEU A 115 0.79 -5.99 -34.82
C LEU A 115 1.44 -6.81 -35.95
N ASN A 116 1.78 -8.08 -35.70
CA ASN A 116 2.40 -8.98 -36.69
C ASN A 116 3.65 -8.39 -37.39
N GLY A 117 4.45 -7.59 -36.66
CA GLY A 117 5.65 -6.95 -37.19
C GLY A 117 5.43 -5.69 -38.03
N GLU A 118 4.21 -5.13 -38.07
CA GLU A 118 3.98 -3.84 -38.73
C GLU A 118 4.79 -2.72 -38.07
N LYS A 119 5.20 -1.72 -38.87
CA LYS A 119 5.87 -0.53 -38.35
C LYS A 119 4.85 0.38 -37.69
N PHE A 120 5.12 0.75 -36.44
CA PHE A 120 4.35 1.72 -35.67
C PHE A 120 5.25 2.86 -35.19
N SER A 121 4.64 4.01 -34.89
CA SER A 121 5.32 5.17 -34.31
C SER A 121 5.76 4.90 -32.87
N GLU A 122 6.65 5.74 -32.33
CA GLU A 122 6.95 5.71 -30.89
C GLU A 122 5.66 5.87 -30.07
N PRO A 123 5.34 4.91 -29.19
CA PRO A 123 4.11 4.99 -28.41
C PRO A 123 4.17 6.11 -27.37
N ALA A 124 3.13 6.94 -27.34
CA ALA A 124 3.03 8.06 -26.42
C ALA A 124 2.11 7.72 -25.24
N GLN A 125 2.56 8.02 -24.02
CA GLN A 125 1.73 7.89 -22.82
C GLN A 125 0.73 9.05 -22.73
N MET A 126 -0.57 8.74 -22.74
CA MET A 126 -1.62 9.74 -22.52
C MET A 126 -1.87 9.99 -21.04
N SER A 127 -2.06 8.92 -20.27
CA SER A 127 -2.34 9.03 -18.84
C SER A 127 -1.87 7.80 -18.08
N TYR A 128 -1.69 7.96 -16.78
CA TYR A 128 -1.39 6.85 -15.90
C TYR A 128 -2.25 6.92 -14.64
N ASP A 129 -3.22 6.01 -14.55
CA ASP A 129 -3.97 5.79 -13.33
C ASP A 129 -3.12 4.92 -12.38
N ARG A 130 -2.38 5.58 -11.50
CA ARG A 130 -1.58 4.93 -10.44
C ARG A 130 -2.45 4.20 -9.43
N VAL A 131 -3.70 4.64 -9.23
CA VAL A 131 -4.62 4.00 -8.30
C VAL A 131 -5.00 2.65 -8.89
N ASN A 132 -5.38 2.61 -10.16
CA ASN A 132 -5.78 1.38 -10.84
C ASN A 132 -4.65 0.55 -11.44
N ALA A 133 -3.43 1.10 -11.48
CA ALA A 133 -2.32 0.51 -12.21
C ALA A 133 -2.74 0.23 -13.66
N VAL A 134 -3.17 1.28 -14.35
CA VAL A 134 -3.53 1.24 -15.77
C VAL A 134 -2.86 2.41 -16.47
N ARG A 135 -1.96 2.12 -17.40
CA ARG A 135 -1.37 3.13 -18.30
C ARG A 135 -2.16 3.16 -19.60
N HIS A 136 -2.57 4.35 -20.01
CA HIS A 136 -3.21 4.59 -21.29
C HIS A 136 -2.18 5.16 -22.26
N CYS A 137 -2.06 4.52 -23.41
CA CYS A 137 -1.04 4.80 -24.40
C CYS A 137 -1.68 4.90 -25.78
N ASN A 138 -1.08 5.69 -26.65
CA ASN A 138 -1.45 5.76 -28.06
C ASN A 138 -0.24 5.47 -28.93
N LEU A 139 -0.49 4.86 -30.08
CA LEU A 139 0.51 4.68 -31.13
C LEU A 139 -0.14 4.93 -32.49
N THR A 140 0.68 5.17 -33.51
CA THR A 140 0.22 5.34 -34.89
C THR A 140 0.72 4.19 -35.73
N VAL A 141 -0.19 3.50 -36.44
CA VAL A 141 0.14 2.48 -37.45
C VAL A 141 -0.48 2.91 -38.77
N SER A 142 0.32 3.00 -39.83
CA SER A 142 -0.17 3.31 -41.19
C SER A 142 -1.13 4.52 -41.24
N ASP A 143 -0.71 5.63 -40.61
CA ASP A 143 -1.45 6.90 -40.47
C ASP A 143 -2.76 6.84 -39.66
N ARG A 144 -3.00 5.76 -38.92
CA ARG A 144 -4.13 5.63 -37.99
C ARG A 144 -3.64 5.58 -36.55
N VAL A 145 -4.30 6.33 -35.68
CA VAL A 145 -4.03 6.32 -34.24
C VAL A 145 -4.81 5.19 -33.59
N PHE A 146 -4.10 4.34 -32.84
CA PHE A 146 -4.66 3.28 -32.01
C PHE A 146 -4.40 3.60 -30.54
N SER A 147 -5.44 3.45 -29.72
CA SER A 147 -5.34 3.54 -28.27
C SER A 147 -5.20 2.15 -27.67
N TYR A 148 -4.38 2.03 -26.65
CA TYR A 148 -4.17 0.78 -25.93
C TYR A 148 -3.86 1.03 -24.47
N THR A 149 -4.09 0.00 -23.66
CA THR A 149 -3.83 0.02 -22.22
C THR A 149 -2.77 -1.01 -21.83
N VAL A 150 -1.94 -0.64 -20.86
CA VAL A 150 -0.99 -1.52 -20.20
C VAL A 150 -1.42 -1.69 -18.74
N LYS A 151 -1.66 -2.94 -18.33
CA LYS A 151 -2.10 -3.30 -16.98
C LYS A 151 -1.43 -4.59 -16.52
N TRP A 152 -1.43 -4.85 -15.21
CA TRP A 152 -0.92 -6.11 -14.67
C TRP A 152 -1.87 -7.26 -15.02
N TYR A 153 -1.31 -8.41 -15.38
CA TYR A 153 -2.06 -9.65 -15.62
C TYR A 153 -2.61 -10.23 -14.32
N SER A 154 -1.77 -10.23 -13.27
CA SER A 154 -2.07 -10.78 -11.96
C SER A 154 -1.90 -9.72 -10.86
N GLU A 155 -2.58 -9.91 -9.72
CA GLU A 155 -2.35 -9.09 -8.52
C GLU A 155 -0.93 -9.23 -7.97
N GLU A 156 -0.28 -10.36 -8.29
CA GLU A 156 1.12 -10.62 -7.97
C GLU A 156 2.09 -9.79 -8.82
N LYS A 157 1.63 -9.09 -9.88
CA LYS A 157 2.44 -8.20 -10.74
C LYS A 157 3.66 -8.89 -11.39
N ASP A 158 3.54 -10.16 -11.73
CA ASP A 158 4.65 -10.92 -12.34
C ASP A 158 4.67 -10.77 -13.86
N GLN A 159 3.51 -10.45 -14.44
CA GLN A 159 3.31 -10.31 -15.88
C GLN A 159 2.39 -9.11 -16.13
N PHE A 160 2.61 -8.40 -17.23
CA PHE A 160 1.73 -7.34 -17.71
C PHE A 160 1.09 -7.74 -19.04
N VAL A 161 -0.01 -7.08 -19.38
CA VAL A 161 -0.71 -7.27 -20.65
C VAL A 161 -0.91 -5.93 -21.35
N VAL A 162 -0.89 -5.99 -22.68
CA VAL A 162 -1.21 -4.90 -23.58
C VAL A 162 -2.54 -5.22 -24.25
N GLN A 163 -3.50 -4.30 -24.20
CA GLN A 163 -4.82 -4.49 -24.81
C GLN A 163 -5.20 -3.25 -25.60
N PHE A 164 -5.53 -3.41 -26.89
CA PHE A 164 -6.09 -2.31 -27.69
C PHE A 164 -7.48 -1.94 -27.18
N ASP A 165 -7.70 -0.64 -27.06
CA ASP A 165 -9.00 -0.07 -26.69
C ASP A 165 -9.88 -0.13 -27.96
N ASN A 166 -11.01 -0.83 -27.84
CA ASN A 166 -11.92 -1.11 -28.96
C ASN A 166 -13.02 -0.04 -29.07
#